data_AF-A0A4Q6B084-F1
#
_entry.id   AF-A0A4Q6B084-F1
#
_cell.length_a   1.000
_cell.length_b   1.000
_cell.length_c   1.000
_cell.angle_alpha   90.00
_cell.angle_beta   90.00
_cell.angle_gamma   90.00
#
_symmetry.space_group_name_H-M   'P 1'
#
loop_
_entity.id
_entity.type
_entity.pdbx_description
1 polymer ?
#
loop_
_entity_poly.entity_id
_entity_poly.type
_entity_poly.pdbx_seq_one_letter_code
_entity_poly.pdbx_strand_id
1 'polypeptide(L)'
;STPYFAPQTKIIYQYRIKALPNSQWQQGAPGQTAFNIVALEPGVYDLEIKATDENRKEISRPAHYHFEIMPPWYQRWWFRISMGLLLAALVCGSVWLFYRRRLRKQRLIFEKQLAIQEERQRISAEIHDDVGAGLLAMRLLTEMTKNKLPESEAKAEVEKIHTSIGELSHKMKEVVWSLNTDNDQLSNLLFYIRRQAVALFENSPIVLRVLFPAEEIPAIIIHGEKRRHIYLAVKEALHNCLKHSEARTCTLAIRVEGSTLLISVTDDGKGFVSLQKEAPGNGLNGMKRRMEQIDGVLEVATREQTSVQFMVPLNENL
;
A
#
# COMPACT_ATOMS: atom_id res chain seq x y z
N SER A 1 -42.86 103.94 2.02
CA SER A 1 -42.25 102.74 1.43
C SER A 1 -41.51 101.95 2.49
N THR A 2 -42.05 100.81 2.86
CA THR A 2 -41.30 99.65 3.34
C THR A 2 -42.03 98.44 2.74
N PRO A 3 -41.41 97.68 1.82
CA PRO A 3 -42.02 96.46 1.30
C PRO A 3 -42.08 95.43 2.45
N TYR A 4 -43.29 95.03 2.83
CA TYR A 4 -43.49 93.86 3.69
C TYR A 4 -43.22 92.62 2.84
N PHE A 5 -42.05 92.01 3.04
CA PHE A 5 -41.75 90.70 2.48
C PHE A 5 -42.70 89.69 3.14
N ALA A 6 -43.66 89.17 2.37
CA ALA A 6 -44.38 87.98 2.79
C ALA A 6 -43.33 86.90 3.12
N PRO A 7 -43.42 86.23 4.27
CA PRO A 7 -42.53 85.12 4.58
C PRO A 7 -42.64 84.13 3.42
N GLN A 8 -41.49 83.74 2.84
CA GLN A 8 -41.45 82.71 1.81
C GLN A 8 -42.19 81.49 2.37
N THR A 9 -43.41 81.24 1.88
CA THR A 9 -44.20 80.07 2.26
C THR A 9 -43.34 78.85 1.98
N LYS A 10 -42.88 78.18 3.04
CA LYS A 10 -42.03 77.01 2.89
C LYS A 10 -42.89 75.89 2.30
N ILE A 11 -42.64 75.56 1.05
CA ILE A 11 -43.30 74.44 0.39
C ILE A 11 -42.85 73.16 1.09
N ILE A 12 -43.83 72.38 1.56
CA ILE A 12 -43.58 71.07 2.13
C ILE A 12 -44.17 70.01 1.21
N TYR A 13 -43.30 69.13 0.71
CA TYR A 13 -43.69 68.02 -0.14
C TYR A 13 -44.13 66.82 0.71
N GLN A 14 -45.24 66.20 0.32
CA GLN A 14 -45.72 64.94 0.89
C GLN A 14 -45.67 63.86 -0.19
N TYR A 15 -45.28 62.66 0.19
CA TYR A 15 -45.22 61.50 -0.71
C TYR A 15 -45.87 60.27 -0.07
N ARG A 16 -46.40 59.38 -0.90
CA ARG A 16 -46.86 58.04 -0.49
C ARG A 16 -46.73 57.03 -1.62
N ILE A 17 -46.63 55.76 -1.28
CA ILE A 17 -46.56 54.65 -2.24
C ILE A 17 -47.82 53.83 -2.11
N LYS A 18 -48.66 53.83 -3.14
CA LYS A 18 -50.02 53.25 -3.06
C LYS A 18 -50.04 51.72 -2.97
N ALA A 19 -48.97 51.07 -3.43
CA ALA A 19 -48.85 49.61 -3.45
C ALA A 19 -48.50 48.98 -2.09
N LEU A 20 -48.20 49.77 -1.05
CA LEU A 20 -47.89 49.26 0.30
C LEU A 20 -49.17 49.16 1.17
N PRO A 21 -49.36 48.07 1.93
CA PRO A 21 -50.42 47.99 2.93
C PRO A 21 -50.15 49.04 4.01
N ASN A 22 -51.10 49.95 4.25
CA ASN A 22 -50.99 51.16 5.10
C ASN A 22 -50.24 52.36 4.47
N SER A 23 -50.50 52.65 3.20
CA SER A 23 -50.01 53.85 2.49
C SER A 23 -50.51 55.17 3.11
N GLN A 24 -49.76 55.70 4.09
CA GLN A 24 -49.97 57.02 4.66
C GLN A 24 -49.06 58.06 4.00
N TRP A 25 -49.53 59.31 3.94
CA TRP A 25 -48.73 60.44 3.46
C TRP A 25 -47.59 60.72 4.43
N GLN A 26 -46.36 60.61 3.95
CA GLN A 26 -45.17 60.99 4.70
C GLN A 26 -44.75 62.41 4.30
N GLN A 27 -44.33 63.21 5.28
CA GLN A 27 -43.99 64.62 5.10
C GLN A 27 -42.47 64.80 5.09
N GLY A 28 -41.93 65.49 4.07
CA GLY A 28 -40.53 65.90 4.04
C GLY A 28 -40.24 67.08 4.98
N ALA A 29 -38.97 67.32 5.26
CA ALA A 29 -38.56 68.57 5.90
C ALA A 29 -38.89 69.76 4.98
N PRO A 30 -39.19 70.96 5.53
CA PRO A 30 -39.47 72.14 4.71
C PRO A 30 -38.31 72.46 3.74
N GLY A 31 -38.59 72.55 2.45
CA GLY A 31 -37.57 72.76 1.40
C GLY A 31 -36.83 71.50 0.92
N GLN A 32 -37.14 70.31 1.45
CA GLN A 32 -36.57 69.04 0.98
C GLN A 32 -37.16 68.64 -0.38
N THR A 33 -36.31 68.47 -1.39
CA THR A 33 -36.70 68.10 -2.77
C THR A 33 -36.35 66.65 -3.14
N ALA A 34 -35.70 65.92 -2.24
CA ALA A 34 -35.29 64.52 -2.45
C ALA A 34 -35.75 63.64 -1.30
N PHE A 35 -36.33 62.48 -1.63
CA PHE A 35 -36.81 61.49 -0.67
C PHE A 35 -36.03 60.19 -0.85
N ASN A 36 -35.57 59.61 0.26
CA ASN A 36 -34.92 58.31 0.25
C ASN A 36 -35.90 57.26 0.77
N ILE A 37 -36.37 56.40 -0.13
CA ILE A 37 -37.25 55.29 0.21
C ILE A 37 -36.39 54.03 0.25
N VAL A 38 -36.27 53.43 1.44
CA VAL A 38 -35.43 52.27 1.68
C VAL A 38 -36.30 51.01 1.80
N ALA A 39 -35.76 49.86 1.40
CA ALA A 39 -36.36 48.53 1.61
C ALA A 39 -37.71 48.29 0.90
N LEU A 40 -37.87 48.77 -0.34
CA LEU A 40 -38.96 48.31 -1.21
C LEU A 40 -38.63 46.91 -1.74
N GLU A 41 -39.60 46.00 -1.67
CA GLU A 41 -39.51 44.66 -2.26
C GLU A 41 -39.58 44.73 -3.79
N PRO A 42 -39.21 43.67 -4.52
CA PRO A 42 -39.43 43.62 -5.95
C PRO A 42 -40.92 43.69 -6.28
N GLY A 43 -41.32 44.65 -7.13
CA GLY A 43 -42.71 44.89 -7.42
C GLY A 43 -42.95 46.14 -8.25
N VAL A 44 -44.22 46.34 -8.59
CA VAL A 44 -44.69 47.50 -9.35
C VAL A 44 -45.20 48.53 -8.35
N TYR A 45 -44.63 49.73 -8.39
CA TYR A 45 -44.95 50.80 -7.46
C TYR A 45 -45.50 52.03 -8.18
N ASP A 46 -46.48 52.66 -7.54
CA ASP A 46 -47.03 53.96 -7.94
C ASP A 46 -46.75 54.96 -6.81
N LEU A 47 -45.88 55.93 -7.08
CA LEU A 47 -45.48 56.98 -6.16
C LEU A 47 -46.32 58.23 -6.41
N GLU A 48 -47.04 58.67 -5.39
CA GLU A 48 -47.80 59.90 -5.42
C GLU A 48 -47.06 60.99 -4.64
N ILE A 49 -46.90 62.18 -5.24
CA ILE A 49 -46.24 63.34 -4.62
C ILE A 49 -47.15 64.56 -4.74
N LYS A 50 -47.35 65.31 -3.65
CA LYS A 50 -48.10 66.58 -3.66
C LYS A 50 -47.39 67.66 -2.83
N ALA A 51 -47.58 68.92 -3.20
CA ALA A 51 -47.08 70.07 -2.46
C ALA A 51 -48.15 70.63 -1.52
N THR A 52 -47.76 70.91 -0.28
CA THR A 52 -48.62 71.51 0.76
C THR A 52 -47.97 72.75 1.36
N ASP A 53 -48.81 73.69 1.81
CA ASP A 53 -48.38 74.89 2.54
C ASP A 53 -48.08 74.57 4.02
N GLU A 54 -47.50 75.51 4.77
CA GLU A 54 -47.23 75.39 6.21
C GLU A 54 -48.48 75.05 7.03
N ASN A 55 -49.67 75.45 6.55
CA ASN A 55 -50.98 75.14 7.12
C ASN A 55 -51.61 73.82 6.61
N ARG A 56 -50.82 72.93 5.97
CA ARG A 56 -51.26 71.67 5.33
C ARG A 56 -52.33 71.83 4.24
N LYS A 57 -52.49 73.04 3.72
CA LYS A 57 -53.40 73.31 2.60
C LYS A 57 -52.75 72.82 1.31
N GLU A 58 -53.46 72.01 0.53
CA GLU A 58 -52.94 71.45 -0.72
C GLU A 58 -52.73 72.57 -1.75
N ILE A 59 -51.50 72.66 -2.28
CA ILE A 59 -51.10 73.67 -3.27
C ILE A 59 -51.12 73.05 -4.68
N SER A 60 -50.88 71.74 -4.80
CA SER A 60 -50.83 71.03 -6.09
C SER A 60 -51.69 69.77 -6.12
N ARG A 61 -52.16 69.40 -7.33
CA ARG A 61 -52.67 68.04 -7.57
C ARG A 61 -51.54 67.02 -7.38
N PRO A 62 -51.83 65.81 -6.89
CA PRO A 62 -50.82 64.75 -6.79
C PRO A 62 -50.24 64.39 -8.17
N ALA A 63 -48.92 64.38 -8.29
CA ALA A 63 -48.22 63.80 -9.42
C ALA A 63 -47.98 62.31 -9.18
N HIS A 64 -48.14 61.49 -10.22
CA HIS A 64 -47.96 60.04 -10.16
C HIS A 64 -46.69 59.66 -10.92
N TYR A 65 -45.85 58.83 -10.31
CA TYR A 65 -44.67 58.27 -10.95
C TYR A 65 -44.68 56.75 -10.81
N HIS A 66 -44.74 56.08 -11.96
CA HIS A 66 -44.75 54.63 -12.04
C HIS A 66 -43.33 54.10 -12.21
N PHE A 67 -42.93 53.17 -11.36
CA PHE A 67 -41.64 52.51 -11.47
C PHE A 67 -41.74 51.06 -11.02
N GLU A 68 -40.87 50.23 -11.59
CA GLU A 68 -40.80 48.81 -11.29
C GLU A 68 -39.43 48.48 -10.69
N ILE A 69 -39.44 47.80 -9.55
CA ILE A 69 -38.23 47.24 -8.95
C ILE A 69 -38.15 45.78 -9.39
N MET A 70 -37.24 45.49 -10.33
CA MET A 70 -37.02 44.12 -10.78
C MET A 70 -36.41 43.25 -9.67
N PRO A 71 -36.80 41.96 -9.55
CA PRO A 71 -36.18 41.04 -8.62
C PRO A 71 -34.67 40.93 -8.85
N PRO A 72 -33.87 40.80 -7.78
CA PRO A 72 -32.44 40.63 -7.90
C PRO A 72 -32.09 39.46 -8.81
N TRP A 73 -31.09 39.63 -9.67
CA TRP A 73 -30.73 38.66 -10.71
C TRP A 73 -30.40 37.26 -10.15
N TYR A 74 -29.86 37.18 -8.92
CA TYR A 74 -29.52 35.92 -8.24
C TYR A 74 -30.75 35.11 -7.75
N GLN A 75 -31.94 35.70 -7.72
CA GLN A 75 -33.17 35.01 -7.35
C GLN A 75 -33.87 34.36 -8.55
N ARG A 76 -33.43 34.69 -9.77
CA ARG A 76 -34.00 34.14 -11.01
C ARG A 76 -33.65 32.66 -11.17
N TRP A 77 -34.56 31.89 -11.75
CA TRP A 77 -34.43 30.42 -11.90
C TRP A 77 -33.16 30.01 -12.67
N TRP A 78 -32.79 30.76 -13.71
CA TRP A 78 -31.61 30.45 -14.54
C TRP A 78 -30.31 30.51 -13.72
N PHE A 79 -30.19 31.44 -12.77
CA PHE A 79 -29.00 31.56 -11.93
C PHE A 79 -28.86 30.38 -10.97
N ARG A 80 -29.98 29.93 -10.38
CA ARG A 80 -30.01 28.75 -9.50
C ARG A 80 -29.61 27.48 -10.25
N ILE A 81 -30.10 27.31 -11.48
CA ILE A 81 -29.70 26.18 -12.34
C ILE A 81 -28.22 26.25 -12.69
N SER A 82 -27.70 27.42 -13.10
CA SER A 82 -26.27 27.56 -13.41
C SER A 82 -25.38 27.27 -12.21
N MET A 83 -25.80 27.70 -11.01
CA MET A 83 -25.09 27.40 -9.76
C MET A 83 -25.10 25.90 -9.45
N GLY A 84 -26.24 25.24 -9.60
CA GLY A 84 -26.36 23.79 -9.42
C GLY A 84 -25.49 23.00 -10.41
N LEU A 85 -25.46 23.41 -11.68
CA LEU A 85 -24.60 22.80 -12.70
C LEU A 85 -23.11 23.01 -12.40
N LEU A 86 -22.72 24.19 -11.94
CA LEU A 86 -21.34 24.48 -11.55
C LEU A 86 -20.92 23.60 -10.37
N LEU A 87 -21.77 23.47 -9.34
CA LEU A 87 -21.53 22.58 -8.21
C LEU A 87 -21.42 21.10 -8.66
N ALA A 88 -22.33 20.64 -9.52
CA ALA A 88 -22.29 19.28 -10.06
C ALA A 88 -21.01 19.03 -10.86
N ALA A 89 -20.57 19.99 -11.68
CA ALA A 89 -19.33 19.91 -12.44
C ALA A 89 -18.10 19.87 -11.53
N LEU A 90 -18.07 20.66 -10.44
CA LEU A 90 -16.99 20.63 -9.45
C LEU A 90 -16.94 19.27 -8.73
N VAL A 91 -18.09 18.73 -8.32
CA VAL A 91 -18.17 17.41 -7.68
C VAL A 91 -17.71 16.32 -8.65
N CYS A 92 -18.23 16.29 -9.87
CA CYS A 92 -17.82 15.32 -10.89
C CYS A 92 -16.33 15.44 -11.22
N GLY A 93 -15.81 16.67 -11.36
CA GLY A 93 -14.40 16.93 -11.60
C GLY A 93 -13.51 16.43 -10.45
N SER A 94 -13.91 16.67 -9.20
CA SER A 94 -13.17 16.20 -8.02
C SER A 94 -13.15 14.67 -7.90
N VAL A 95 -14.29 14.00 -8.11
CA VAL A 95 -14.40 12.54 -8.15
C VAL A 95 -13.54 11.96 -9.27
N TRP A 96 -13.62 12.54 -10.47
CA TRP A 96 -12.80 12.13 -11.61
C TRP A 96 -11.31 12.28 -11.35
N LEU A 97 -10.87 13.41 -10.76
CA LEU A 97 -9.48 13.64 -10.37
C LEU A 97 -9.02 12.63 -9.31
N PHE A 98 -9.85 12.35 -8.32
CA PHE A 98 -9.56 11.35 -7.28
C PHE A 98 -9.38 9.95 -7.89
N TYR A 99 -10.31 9.53 -8.74
CA TYR A 99 -10.25 8.24 -9.42
C TYR A 99 -9.01 8.12 -10.32
N ARG A 100 -8.71 9.18 -11.08
CA ARG A 100 -7.51 9.24 -11.93
C ARG A 100 -6.22 9.14 -11.12
N ARG A 101 -6.15 9.78 -9.95
CA ARG A 101 -4.99 9.68 -9.05
C ARG A 101 -4.84 8.26 -8.50
N ARG A 102 -5.93 7.61 -8.11
CA ARG A 102 -5.92 6.22 -7.61
C ARG A 102 -5.40 5.26 -8.68
N LEU A 103 -5.90 5.37 -9.92
CA LEU A 103 -5.44 4.55 -11.04
C LEU A 103 -3.96 4.75 -11.36
N ARG A 104 -3.47 6.00 -11.34
CA ARG A 104 -2.03 6.29 -11.55
C ARG A 104 -1.16 5.64 -10.47
N LYS A 105 -1.58 5.71 -9.20
CA LYS A 105 -0.85 5.06 -8.11
C LYS A 105 -0.78 3.55 -8.30
N GLN A 106 -1.90 2.91 -8.65
CA GLN A 106 -1.93 1.47 -8.89
C GLN A 106 -1.05 1.07 -10.08
N ARG A 107 -1.08 1.82 -11.19
CA ARG A 107 -0.18 1.59 -12.33
C ARG A 107 1.29 1.70 -11.95
N LEU A 108 1.67 2.76 -11.22
CA LEU A 108 3.04 2.95 -10.78
C LEU A 108 3.52 1.83 -9.85
N ILE A 109 2.65 1.33 -8.97
CA ILE A 109 2.98 0.18 -8.10
C ILE A 109 3.19 -1.07 -8.94
N PHE A 110 2.29 -1.34 -9.89
CA PHE A 110 2.38 -2.49 -10.78
C PHE A 110 3.63 -2.44 -11.68
N GLU A 111 3.91 -1.30 -12.30
CA GLU A 111 5.13 -1.09 -13.11
C GLU A 111 6.40 -1.31 -12.29
N LYS A 112 6.43 -0.83 -11.03
CA LYS A 112 7.56 -1.09 -10.13
C LYS A 112 7.72 -2.57 -9.78
N GLN A 113 6.62 -3.27 -9.51
CA GLN A 113 6.65 -4.70 -9.22
C GLN A 113 7.16 -5.50 -10.43
N LEU A 114 6.69 -5.16 -11.64
CA LEU A 114 7.15 -5.78 -12.87
C LEU A 114 8.64 -5.53 -13.11
N ALA A 115 9.10 -4.28 -12.96
CA ALA A 115 10.51 -3.93 -13.09
C ALA A 115 11.39 -4.70 -12.10
N ILE A 116 10.95 -4.88 -10.84
CA ILE A 116 11.67 -5.68 -9.84
C ILE A 116 11.72 -7.17 -10.25
N GLN A 117 10.65 -7.71 -10.84
CA GLN A 117 10.62 -9.09 -11.32
C GLN A 117 11.57 -9.30 -12.50
N GLU A 118 11.53 -8.41 -13.50
CA GLU A 118 12.44 -8.43 -14.65
C GLU A 118 13.90 -8.32 -14.21
N GLU A 119 14.19 -7.44 -13.26
CA GLU A 119 15.52 -7.28 -12.66
C GLU A 119 15.99 -8.56 -11.97
N ARG A 120 15.13 -9.18 -11.15
CA ARG A 120 15.44 -10.47 -10.48
C ARG A 120 15.76 -11.57 -11.49
N GLN A 121 14.98 -11.67 -12.57
CA GLN A 121 15.21 -12.66 -13.60
C GLN A 121 16.51 -12.38 -14.36
N ARG A 122 16.79 -11.12 -14.70
CA ARG A 122 18.04 -10.73 -15.37
C ARG A 122 19.25 -11.07 -14.50
N ILE A 123 19.26 -10.66 -13.22
CA ILE A 123 20.34 -10.96 -12.29
C ILE A 123 20.51 -12.49 -12.12
N SER A 124 19.40 -13.23 -12.05
CA SER A 124 19.45 -14.69 -11.96
C SER A 124 20.14 -15.32 -13.18
N ALA A 125 19.85 -14.83 -14.39
CA ALA A 125 20.47 -15.31 -15.62
C ALA A 125 21.96 -14.93 -15.68
N GLU A 126 22.30 -13.66 -15.42
CA GLU A 126 23.69 -13.18 -15.41
C GLU A 126 24.56 -13.96 -14.41
N ILE A 127 24.07 -14.22 -13.18
CA ILE A 127 24.80 -15.03 -12.21
C ILE A 127 24.96 -16.48 -12.70
N HIS A 128 23.92 -17.07 -13.30
CA HIS A 128 24.00 -18.44 -13.79
C HIS A 128 25.07 -18.60 -14.87
N ASP A 129 25.10 -17.67 -15.81
CA ASP A 129 25.99 -17.73 -16.97
C ASP A 129 27.42 -17.34 -16.60
N ASP A 130 27.63 -16.15 -16.02
CA ASP A 130 28.98 -15.63 -15.77
C ASP A 130 29.65 -16.29 -14.57
N VAL A 131 28.97 -16.29 -13.42
CA VAL A 131 29.52 -16.84 -12.18
C VAL A 131 29.53 -18.37 -12.23
N GLY A 132 28.50 -18.97 -12.83
CA GLY A 132 28.42 -20.42 -13.01
C GLY A 132 29.54 -20.96 -13.90
N ALA A 133 29.78 -20.35 -15.07
CA ALA A 133 30.86 -20.74 -15.96
C ALA A 133 32.24 -20.55 -15.31
N GLY A 134 32.46 -19.42 -14.62
CA GLY A 134 33.71 -19.14 -13.93
C GLY A 134 34.03 -20.16 -12.82
N LEU A 135 33.04 -20.52 -12.00
CA LEU A 135 33.21 -21.55 -10.96
C LEU A 135 33.47 -22.94 -11.55
N LEU A 136 32.82 -23.28 -12.66
CA LEU A 136 33.08 -24.54 -13.36
C LEU A 136 34.52 -24.60 -13.89
N ALA A 137 34.99 -23.53 -14.54
CA ALA A 137 36.36 -23.44 -15.04
C ALA A 137 37.39 -23.59 -13.91
N MET A 138 37.21 -22.86 -12.79
CA MET A 138 38.08 -22.99 -11.62
C MET A 138 38.07 -24.40 -11.04
N ARG A 139 36.90 -25.06 -10.97
CA ARG A 139 36.79 -26.44 -10.50
C ARG A 139 37.56 -27.41 -11.39
N LEU A 140 37.46 -27.27 -12.71
CA LEU A 140 38.21 -28.10 -13.67
C LEU A 140 39.72 -27.87 -13.55
N LEU A 141 40.16 -26.62 -13.49
CA LEU A 141 41.58 -26.27 -13.37
C LEU A 141 42.19 -26.82 -12.06
N THR A 142 41.46 -26.71 -10.94
CA THR A 142 41.92 -27.24 -9.65
C THR A 142 41.95 -28.76 -9.65
N GLU A 143 40.95 -29.43 -10.23
CA GLU A 143 40.94 -30.88 -10.40
C GLU A 143 42.11 -31.39 -11.27
N MET A 144 42.37 -30.73 -12.40
CA MET A 144 43.51 -31.06 -13.26
C MET A 144 44.85 -30.84 -12.56
N THR A 145 44.96 -29.79 -11.75
CA THR A 145 46.18 -29.47 -10.99
C THR A 145 46.41 -30.50 -9.89
N LYS A 146 45.36 -30.83 -9.13
CA LYS A 146 45.36 -31.89 -8.11
C LYS A 146 45.85 -33.23 -8.69
N ASN A 147 45.35 -33.61 -9.86
CA ASN A 147 45.69 -34.89 -10.49
C ASN A 147 47.12 -34.95 -11.05
N LYS A 148 47.78 -33.80 -11.23
CA LYS A 148 49.20 -33.72 -11.65
C LYS A 148 50.18 -33.65 -10.48
N LEU A 149 49.70 -33.31 -9.27
CA LEU A 149 50.55 -33.16 -8.10
C LEU A 149 50.79 -34.53 -7.41
N PRO A 150 52.03 -34.84 -7.01
CA PRO A 150 52.29 -35.95 -6.12
C PRO A 150 51.65 -35.69 -4.73
N GLU A 151 51.45 -36.76 -3.95
CA GLU A 151 51.00 -36.63 -2.55
C GLU A 151 51.95 -35.72 -1.77
N SER A 152 51.47 -34.52 -1.47
CA SER A 152 52.26 -33.41 -0.92
C SER A 152 51.33 -32.41 -0.23
N GLU A 153 51.90 -31.56 0.62
CA GLU A 153 51.15 -30.45 1.25
C GLU A 153 50.47 -29.55 0.21
N ALA A 154 51.13 -29.31 -0.94
CA ALA A 154 50.55 -28.57 -2.05
C ALA A 154 49.27 -29.24 -2.61
N LYS A 155 49.24 -30.57 -2.70
CA LYS A 155 48.04 -31.31 -3.13
C LYS A 155 46.90 -31.16 -2.12
N ALA A 156 47.21 -31.19 -0.82
CA ALA A 156 46.22 -30.96 0.25
C ALA A 156 45.64 -29.55 0.21
N GLU A 157 46.45 -28.51 -0.05
CA GLU A 157 45.96 -27.14 -0.22
C GLU A 157 45.07 -26.99 -1.47
N VAL A 158 45.44 -27.61 -2.60
CA VAL A 158 44.59 -27.64 -3.81
C VAL A 158 43.27 -28.38 -3.54
N GLU A 159 43.27 -29.44 -2.74
CA GLU A 159 42.04 -30.15 -2.32
C GLU A 159 41.08 -29.23 -1.54
N LYS A 160 41.62 -28.43 -0.60
CA LYS A 160 40.83 -27.45 0.15
C LYS A 160 40.22 -26.40 -0.79
N ILE A 161 40.99 -25.92 -1.77
CA ILE A 161 40.48 -24.98 -2.78
C ILE A 161 39.38 -25.62 -3.63
N HIS A 162 39.60 -26.86 -4.12
CA HIS A 162 38.59 -27.60 -4.90
C HIS A 162 37.28 -27.76 -4.13
N THR A 163 37.38 -28.16 -2.86
CA THR A 163 36.23 -28.31 -1.96
C THR A 163 35.51 -26.98 -1.75
N SER A 164 36.27 -25.90 -1.50
CA SER A 164 35.73 -24.54 -1.32
C SER A 164 35.00 -24.02 -2.57
N ILE A 165 35.51 -24.29 -3.77
CA ILE A 165 34.84 -23.97 -5.04
C ILE A 165 33.53 -24.75 -5.16
N GLY A 166 33.52 -26.03 -4.76
CA GLY A 166 32.31 -26.85 -4.69
C GLY A 166 31.24 -26.24 -3.79
N GLU A 167 31.61 -25.80 -2.59
CA GLU A 167 30.70 -25.13 -1.66
C GLU A 167 30.17 -23.80 -2.21
N LEU A 168 31.03 -22.98 -2.83
CA LEU A 168 30.64 -21.72 -3.46
C LEU A 168 29.66 -21.94 -4.62
N SER A 169 29.92 -22.96 -5.46
CA SER A 169 29.02 -23.34 -6.55
C SER A 169 27.64 -23.74 -6.03
N HIS A 170 27.59 -24.49 -4.91
CA HIS A 170 26.33 -24.84 -4.28
C HIS A 170 25.59 -23.60 -3.74
N LYS A 171 26.27 -22.70 -3.02
CA LYS A 171 25.68 -21.45 -2.51
C LYS A 171 25.19 -20.53 -3.63
N MET A 172 25.92 -20.45 -4.74
CA MET A 172 25.52 -19.69 -5.93
C MET A 172 24.23 -20.25 -6.53
N LYS A 173 24.11 -21.58 -6.67
CA LYS A 173 22.88 -22.22 -7.19
C LYS A 173 21.67 -21.93 -6.28
N GLU A 174 21.87 -21.87 -4.97
CA GLU A 174 20.81 -21.48 -4.02
C GLU A 174 20.37 -20.02 -4.21
N VAL A 175 21.31 -19.10 -4.47
CA VAL A 175 20.99 -17.70 -4.77
C VAL A 175 20.22 -17.58 -6.07
N VAL A 176 20.70 -18.18 -7.16
CA VAL A 176 20.02 -18.20 -8.47
C VAL A 176 18.60 -18.75 -8.33
N TRP A 177 18.44 -19.87 -7.61
CA TRP A 177 17.12 -20.45 -7.37
C TRP A 177 16.19 -19.51 -6.56
N SER A 178 16.71 -18.75 -5.60
CA SER A 178 15.92 -17.76 -4.84
C SER A 178 15.56 -16.51 -5.65
N LEU A 179 16.37 -16.15 -6.63
CA LEU A 179 16.13 -14.97 -7.47
C LEU A 179 15.15 -15.27 -8.61
N ASN A 180 15.25 -16.44 -9.23
CA ASN A 180 14.39 -16.86 -10.33
C ASN A 180 12.90 -16.86 -9.92
N THR A 181 12.09 -16.09 -10.66
CA THR A 181 10.65 -15.88 -10.41
C THR A 181 9.79 -17.06 -10.83
N ASP A 182 10.25 -17.92 -11.72
CA ASP A 182 9.54 -19.15 -12.14
C ASP A 182 9.40 -20.13 -10.95
N ASN A 183 10.23 -19.96 -9.92
CA ASN A 183 10.18 -20.72 -8.67
C ASN A 183 9.28 -20.08 -7.61
N ASP A 184 8.56 -18.99 -7.90
CA ASP A 184 7.71 -18.30 -6.92
C ASP A 184 6.44 -19.09 -6.54
N GLN A 185 6.13 -20.23 -7.16
CA GLN A 185 5.04 -21.10 -6.68
C GLN A 185 5.43 -21.92 -5.45
N LEU A 186 4.49 -22.08 -4.49
CA LEU A 186 4.67 -22.92 -3.30
C LEU A 186 5.08 -24.36 -3.67
N SER A 187 4.43 -24.96 -4.67
CA SER A 187 4.76 -26.29 -5.18
C SER A 187 6.25 -26.42 -5.52
N ASN A 188 6.82 -25.44 -6.21
CA ASN A 188 8.23 -25.42 -6.60
C ASN A 188 9.17 -25.38 -5.38
N LEU A 189 8.84 -24.62 -4.33
CA LEU A 189 9.55 -24.65 -3.05
C LEU A 189 9.51 -26.04 -2.40
N LEU A 190 8.32 -26.66 -2.32
CA LEU A 190 8.16 -27.96 -1.65
C LEU A 190 8.91 -29.07 -2.40
N PHE A 191 8.81 -29.10 -3.73
CA PHE A 191 9.56 -30.04 -4.57
C PHE A 191 11.07 -29.83 -4.45
N TYR A 192 11.51 -28.58 -4.40
CA TYR A 192 12.92 -28.25 -4.20
C TYR A 192 13.43 -28.75 -2.84
N ILE A 193 12.73 -28.45 -1.74
CA ILE A 193 13.07 -28.94 -0.39
C ILE A 193 13.17 -30.48 -0.40
N ARG A 194 12.17 -31.17 -0.95
CA ARG A 194 12.17 -32.64 -1.02
C ARG A 194 13.39 -33.16 -1.79
N ARG A 195 13.69 -32.61 -2.97
CA ARG A 195 14.84 -33.04 -3.77
C ARG A 195 16.15 -32.82 -3.03
N GLN A 196 16.32 -31.66 -2.40
CA GLN A 196 17.53 -31.34 -1.64
C GLN A 196 17.67 -32.23 -0.41
N ALA A 197 16.58 -32.54 0.29
CA ALA A 197 16.58 -33.46 1.42
C ALA A 197 17.00 -34.88 1.00
N VAL A 198 16.44 -35.40 -0.10
CA VAL A 198 16.81 -36.73 -0.63
C VAL A 198 18.30 -36.77 -0.98
N ALA A 199 18.80 -35.78 -1.75
CA ALA A 199 20.21 -35.72 -2.13
C ALA A 199 21.15 -35.60 -0.91
N LEU A 200 20.71 -34.89 0.14
CA LEU A 200 21.48 -34.69 1.36
C LEU A 200 21.61 -35.99 2.18
N PHE A 201 20.64 -36.91 2.11
CA PHE A 201 20.64 -38.18 2.85
C PHE A 201 21.04 -39.39 2.00
N GLU A 202 21.27 -39.25 0.68
CA GLU A 202 21.52 -40.35 -0.27
C GLU A 202 22.69 -41.26 0.13
N ASN A 203 23.73 -40.70 0.75
CA ASN A 203 24.91 -41.43 1.23
C ASN A 203 25.03 -41.45 2.76
N SER A 204 23.93 -41.21 3.46
CA SER A 204 23.88 -41.19 4.92
C SER A 204 23.43 -42.54 5.48
N PRO A 205 23.93 -42.97 6.65
CA PRO A 205 23.37 -44.13 7.36
C PRO A 205 21.95 -43.88 7.92
N ILE A 206 21.48 -42.63 7.90
CA ILE A 206 20.15 -42.24 8.42
C ILE A 206 19.10 -42.42 7.33
N VAL A 207 18.04 -43.17 7.61
CA VAL A 207 16.90 -43.35 6.70
C VAL A 207 16.02 -42.09 6.70
N LEU A 208 15.93 -41.42 5.56
CA LEU A 208 15.03 -40.28 5.38
C LEU A 208 13.62 -40.74 4.99
N ARG A 209 12.61 -40.35 5.77
CA ARG A 209 11.19 -40.48 5.44
C ARG A 209 10.62 -39.12 5.08
N VAL A 210 10.05 -38.99 3.89
CA VAL A 210 9.40 -37.74 3.46
C VAL A 210 7.88 -37.95 3.42
N LEU A 211 7.18 -37.23 4.30
CA LEU A 211 5.72 -37.16 4.32
C LEU A 211 5.31 -35.87 3.58
N PHE A 212 4.89 -36.03 2.33
CA PHE A 212 4.47 -34.92 1.48
C PHE A 212 2.94 -34.78 1.53
N PRO A 213 2.36 -33.58 1.28
CA PRO A 213 0.92 -33.42 1.25
C PRO A 213 0.29 -34.40 0.25
N ALA A 214 -0.75 -35.13 0.70
CA ALA A 214 -1.53 -36.02 -0.16
C ALA A 214 -2.57 -35.25 -1.00
N GLU A 215 -2.96 -34.07 -0.52
CA GLU A 215 -3.88 -33.15 -1.19
C GLU A 215 -3.16 -32.26 -2.21
N GLU A 216 -3.93 -31.69 -3.13
CA GLU A 216 -3.41 -30.78 -4.15
C GLU A 216 -2.81 -29.52 -3.50
N ILE A 217 -1.56 -29.21 -3.84
CA ILE A 217 -0.86 -28.05 -3.28
C ILE A 217 -1.55 -26.79 -3.84
N PRO A 218 -2.02 -25.86 -2.98
CA PRO A 218 -2.70 -24.67 -3.46
C PRO A 218 -1.75 -23.80 -4.29
N ALA A 219 -2.28 -23.19 -5.34
CA ALA A 219 -1.55 -22.30 -6.24
C ALA A 219 -1.26 -20.93 -5.58
N ILE A 220 -0.40 -20.94 -4.57
CA ILE A 220 0.01 -19.78 -3.78
C ILE A 220 1.39 -19.31 -4.27
N ILE A 221 1.53 -18.00 -4.44
CA ILE A 221 2.80 -17.34 -4.76
C ILE A 221 3.53 -17.04 -3.45
N ILE A 222 4.79 -17.46 -3.37
CA ILE A 222 5.73 -17.14 -2.31
C ILE A 222 6.95 -16.44 -2.92
N HIS A 223 7.13 -15.18 -2.55
CA HIS A 223 8.25 -14.37 -2.99
C HIS A 223 9.62 -14.97 -2.59
N GLY A 224 10.64 -14.65 -3.40
CA GLY A 224 11.98 -15.26 -3.31
C GLY A 224 12.66 -15.18 -1.95
N GLU A 225 12.51 -14.07 -1.23
CA GLU A 225 13.06 -13.91 0.12
C GLU A 225 12.42 -14.88 1.10
N LYS A 226 11.08 -14.91 1.16
CA LYS A 226 10.33 -15.83 2.00
C LYS A 226 10.66 -17.29 1.68
N ARG A 227 10.70 -17.63 0.40
CA ARG A 227 11.13 -18.94 -0.10
C ARG A 227 12.53 -19.33 0.39
N ARG A 228 13.48 -18.41 0.31
CA ARG A 228 14.88 -18.62 0.75
C ARG A 228 14.98 -18.82 2.26
N HIS A 229 14.27 -18.04 3.06
CA HIS A 229 14.26 -18.20 4.52
C HIS A 229 13.70 -19.56 4.94
N ILE A 230 12.58 -19.99 4.34
CA ILE A 230 11.99 -21.31 4.56
C ILE A 230 13.01 -22.40 4.23
N TYR A 231 13.55 -22.41 3.01
CA TYR A 231 14.49 -23.44 2.57
C TYR A 231 15.74 -23.51 3.46
N LEU A 232 16.37 -22.37 3.78
CA LEU A 232 17.58 -22.35 4.59
C LEU A 232 17.33 -22.80 6.04
N ALA A 233 16.16 -22.52 6.60
CA ALA A 233 15.80 -22.99 7.92
C ALA A 233 15.59 -24.51 7.94
N VAL A 234 14.86 -25.06 6.95
CA VAL A 234 14.67 -26.51 6.82
C VAL A 234 16.00 -27.22 6.55
N LYS A 235 16.86 -26.65 5.69
CA LYS A 235 18.19 -27.18 5.40
C LYS A 235 19.04 -27.29 6.66
N GLU A 236 19.05 -26.26 7.51
CA GLU A 236 19.79 -26.26 8.76
C GLU A 236 19.26 -27.33 9.73
N ALA A 237 17.93 -27.52 9.83
CA ALA A 237 17.36 -28.60 10.63
C ALA A 237 17.76 -29.99 10.13
N LEU A 238 17.75 -30.21 8.82
CA LEU A 238 18.21 -31.47 8.20
C LEU A 238 19.71 -31.71 8.42
N HIS A 239 20.54 -30.67 8.31
CA HIS A 239 21.96 -30.74 8.63
C HIS A 239 22.22 -31.05 10.10
N ASN A 240 21.45 -30.44 11.01
CA ASN A 240 21.57 -30.72 12.45
C ASN A 240 21.26 -32.18 12.75
N CYS A 241 20.24 -32.75 12.10
CA CYS A 241 19.96 -34.18 12.19
C CYS A 241 21.19 -35.00 11.76
N LEU A 242 21.74 -34.75 10.56
CA LEU A 242 22.91 -35.50 10.08
C LEU A 242 24.16 -35.38 10.95
N LYS A 243 24.42 -34.19 11.51
CA LYS A 243 25.65 -33.92 12.27
C LYS A 243 25.56 -34.32 13.74
N HIS A 244 24.37 -34.27 14.34
CA HIS A 244 24.25 -34.28 15.80
C HIS A 244 23.27 -35.32 16.35
N SER A 245 22.34 -35.86 15.56
CA SER A 245 21.29 -36.72 16.10
C SER A 245 21.77 -38.11 16.51
N GLU A 246 22.75 -38.68 15.77
CA GLU A 246 23.03 -40.12 15.78
C GLU A 246 21.77 -40.99 15.60
N ALA A 247 20.77 -40.43 14.90
CA ALA A 247 19.50 -41.06 14.60
C ALA A 247 19.66 -42.21 13.59
N ARG A 248 18.71 -43.14 13.60
CA ARG A 248 18.52 -44.13 12.53
C ARG A 248 17.54 -43.63 11.48
N THR A 249 16.60 -42.78 11.89
CA THR A 249 15.53 -42.28 11.04
C THR A 249 15.38 -40.77 11.20
N CYS A 250 15.27 -40.07 10.06
CA CYS A 250 14.87 -38.68 9.99
C CYS A 250 13.55 -38.59 9.23
N THR A 251 12.56 -37.89 9.76
CA THR A 251 11.27 -37.66 9.12
C THR A 251 11.11 -36.19 8.77
N LEU A 252 10.99 -35.89 7.48
CA LEU A 252 10.58 -34.59 6.96
C LEU A 252 9.09 -34.65 6.63
N ALA A 253 8.25 -33.94 7.37
CA ALA A 253 6.83 -33.81 7.06
C ALA A 253 6.50 -32.41 6.60
N ILE A 254 5.68 -32.31 5.56
CA ILE A 254 5.22 -31.05 4.98
C ILE A 254 3.71 -31.11 4.89
N ARG A 255 3.02 -30.10 5.43
CA ARG A 255 1.56 -29.96 5.38
C ARG A 255 1.19 -28.51 5.09
N VAL A 256 0.04 -28.33 4.46
CA VAL A 256 -0.57 -27.02 4.26
C VAL A 256 -1.93 -27.07 4.93
N GLU A 257 -2.13 -26.24 5.94
CA GLU A 257 -3.38 -26.16 6.70
C GLU A 257 -3.96 -24.75 6.56
N GLY A 258 -5.00 -24.61 5.72
CA GLY A 258 -5.58 -23.33 5.36
C GLY A 258 -4.54 -22.39 4.74
N SER A 259 -4.19 -21.32 5.45
CA SER A 259 -3.18 -20.33 5.04
C SER A 259 -1.85 -20.48 5.76
N THR A 260 -1.51 -21.66 6.27
CA THR A 260 -0.26 -21.89 7.01
C THR A 260 0.47 -23.10 6.43
N LEU A 261 1.75 -22.91 6.13
CA LEU A 261 2.68 -23.97 5.76
C LEU A 261 3.33 -24.50 7.03
N LEU A 262 3.20 -25.81 7.24
CA LEU A 262 3.78 -26.54 8.36
C LEU A 262 4.87 -27.46 7.83
N ILE A 263 6.10 -27.29 8.31
CA ILE A 263 7.22 -28.17 7.99
C ILE A 263 7.82 -28.67 9.29
N SER A 264 7.93 -29.99 9.45
CA SER A 264 8.59 -30.59 10.61
C SER A 264 9.75 -31.49 10.18
N VAL A 265 10.87 -31.37 10.90
CA VAL A 265 12.01 -32.28 10.81
C VAL A 265 12.13 -32.97 12.17
N THR A 266 11.92 -34.29 12.20
CA THR A 266 11.95 -35.09 13.42
C THR A 266 12.95 -36.22 13.29
N ASP A 267 13.83 -36.39 14.27
CA ASP A 267 14.79 -37.49 14.32
C ASP A 267 14.62 -38.36 15.56
N ASP A 268 14.90 -39.67 15.41
CA ASP A 268 14.85 -40.65 16.50
C ASP A 268 16.18 -40.77 17.28
N GLY A 269 16.97 -39.69 17.25
CA GLY A 269 18.30 -39.62 17.84
C GLY A 269 18.31 -39.24 19.33
N LYS A 270 19.49 -38.87 19.82
CA LYS A 270 19.79 -38.71 21.26
C LYS A 270 19.12 -37.53 21.97
N GLY A 271 18.27 -36.76 21.28
CA GLY A 271 17.75 -35.50 21.80
C GLY A 271 18.84 -34.42 21.95
N PHE A 272 18.42 -33.18 22.16
CA PHE A 272 19.26 -32.02 22.43
C PHE A 272 19.41 -31.87 23.94
N VAL A 273 20.61 -32.10 24.49
CA VAL A 273 20.86 -32.00 25.95
C VAL A 273 21.04 -30.54 26.41
N SER A 274 21.21 -29.57 25.50
CA SER A 274 21.53 -28.18 25.86
C SER A 274 20.37 -27.21 25.61
N LEU A 275 19.44 -27.14 26.55
CA LEU A 275 18.54 -25.98 26.68
C LEU A 275 18.91 -25.07 27.87
N GLN A 276 19.88 -25.46 28.71
CA GLN A 276 20.08 -24.79 30.00
C GLN A 276 21.49 -24.30 30.34
N LYS A 277 22.57 -24.61 29.60
CA LYS A 277 23.92 -24.15 30.01
C LYS A 277 24.89 -23.65 28.95
N GLU A 278 24.61 -23.78 27.65
CA GLU A 278 25.46 -23.18 26.62
C GLU A 278 24.59 -22.48 25.59
N ALA A 279 25.04 -21.29 25.15
CA ALA A 279 24.30 -20.47 24.20
C ALA A 279 23.81 -21.33 23.02
N PRO A 280 22.54 -21.17 22.58
CA PRO A 280 22.03 -21.92 21.44
C PRO A 280 23.01 -21.77 20.28
N GLY A 281 23.48 -22.90 19.74
CA GLY A 281 24.46 -22.90 18.66
C GLY A 281 23.99 -22.01 17.51
N ASN A 282 24.95 -21.48 16.74
CA ASN A 282 24.69 -20.53 15.65
C ASN A 282 23.55 -20.96 14.69
N GLY A 283 23.33 -22.26 14.51
CA GLY A 283 22.26 -22.83 13.68
C GLY A 283 20.84 -22.55 14.20
N LEU A 284 20.55 -22.76 15.49
CA LEU A 284 19.20 -22.58 16.03
C LEU A 284 18.77 -21.11 16.05
N ASN A 285 19.67 -20.22 16.48
CA ASN A 285 19.45 -18.77 16.39
C ASN A 285 19.28 -18.32 14.94
N GLY A 286 20.06 -18.91 14.02
CA GLY A 286 19.92 -18.69 12.59
C GLY A 286 18.53 -19.06 12.09
N MET A 287 18.03 -20.25 12.41
CA MET A 287 16.68 -20.69 12.05
C MET A 287 15.60 -19.78 12.64
N LYS A 288 15.71 -19.43 13.93
CA LYS A 288 14.75 -18.56 14.61
C LYS A 288 14.65 -17.19 13.92
N ARG A 289 15.80 -16.53 13.70
CA ARG A 289 15.85 -15.23 13.01
C ARG A 289 15.26 -15.30 11.61
N ARG A 290 15.47 -16.40 10.89
CA ARG A 290 14.88 -16.58 9.54
C ARG A 290 13.38 -16.71 9.57
N MET A 291 12.82 -17.38 10.58
CA MET A 291 11.36 -17.47 10.76
C MET A 291 10.78 -16.12 11.14
N GLU A 292 11.42 -15.40 12.06
CA GLU A 292 11.01 -14.03 12.45
C GLU A 292 10.98 -13.06 11.25
N GLN A 293 11.91 -13.17 10.31
CA GLN A 293 11.94 -12.34 9.09
C GLN A 293 10.78 -12.57 8.12
N ILE A 294 10.03 -13.66 8.29
CA ILE A 294 8.92 -14.03 7.39
C ILE A 294 7.59 -14.23 8.14
N ASP A 295 7.50 -13.66 9.35
CA ASP A 295 6.38 -13.80 10.29
C ASP A 295 6.07 -15.27 10.64
N GLY A 296 7.06 -16.14 10.52
CA GLY A 296 6.98 -17.55 10.87
C GLY A 296 7.37 -17.80 12.31
N VAL A 297 7.02 -18.99 12.80
CA VAL A 297 7.33 -19.48 14.13
C VAL A 297 8.21 -20.73 14.02
N LEU A 298 9.20 -20.80 14.91
CA LEU A 298 10.03 -21.97 15.12
C LEU A 298 9.71 -22.57 16.49
N GLU A 299 9.31 -23.84 16.50
CA GLU A 299 9.15 -24.62 17.72
C GLU A 299 10.16 -25.78 17.73
N VAL A 300 10.85 -25.95 18.86
CA VAL A 300 11.77 -27.07 19.05
C VAL A 300 11.34 -27.83 20.28
N ALA A 301 11.01 -29.10 20.09
CA ALA A 301 10.72 -30.04 21.15
C ALA A 301 11.86 -31.06 21.21
N THR A 302 12.42 -31.25 22.41
CA THR A 302 13.41 -32.29 22.62
C THR A 302 13.13 -33.06 23.90
N ARG A 303 13.02 -34.38 23.76
CA ARG A 303 12.94 -35.36 24.86
C ARG A 303 13.83 -36.54 24.50
N GLU A 304 13.25 -37.69 24.18
CA GLU A 304 13.95 -38.86 23.63
C GLU A 304 14.12 -38.80 22.09
N GLN A 305 13.57 -37.76 21.47
CA GLN A 305 13.65 -37.44 20.04
C GLN A 305 13.80 -35.93 19.89
N THR A 306 14.33 -35.46 18.76
CA THR A 306 14.36 -34.03 18.43
C THR A 306 13.34 -33.74 17.34
N SER A 307 12.45 -32.79 17.58
CA SER A 307 11.48 -32.30 16.59
C SER A 307 11.62 -30.79 16.44
N VAL A 308 11.90 -30.36 15.21
CA VAL A 308 11.96 -28.96 14.81
C VAL A 308 10.77 -28.69 13.90
N GLN A 309 9.89 -27.78 14.29
CA GLN A 309 8.70 -27.41 13.53
C GLN A 309 8.76 -25.94 13.11
N PHE A 310 8.41 -25.71 11.85
CA PHE A 310 8.32 -24.41 11.22
C PHE A 310 6.85 -24.16 10.84
N MET A 311 6.28 -23.09 11.35
CA MET A 311 4.93 -22.63 10.99
C MET A 311 5.06 -21.32 10.24
N VAL A 312 4.66 -21.29 8.97
CA VAL A 312 4.87 -20.12 8.11
C VAL A 312 3.53 -19.67 7.53
N PRO A 313 3.08 -18.44 7.81
CA PRO A 313 1.86 -17.92 7.21
C PRO A 313 2.06 -17.78 5.69
N LEU A 314 1.11 -18.26 4.91
CA LEU A 314 1.11 -18.21 3.44
C LEU A 314 0.39 -16.98 2.89
N ASN A 315 -0.46 -16.34 3.69
CA ASN A 315 -1.11 -15.09 3.30
C ASN A 315 -0.13 -13.93 3.43
N GLU A 316 -0.21 -13.02 2.46
CA GLU A 316 0.33 -11.68 2.60
C GLU A 316 -0.71 -10.82 3.32
N ASN A 317 -0.38 -10.30 4.49
CA ASN A 317 -0.98 -9.05 4.91
C ASN A 317 -0.37 -7.98 3.99
N LEU A 318 -1.05 -7.72 2.87
CA LEU A 318 -0.76 -6.61 1.95
C LEU A 318 -0.95 -5.25 2.63
#